data_AF-A0A0A6UKE0-F1
#
_entry.id   AF-A0A0A6UKE0-F1
#
_cell.length_a   1.000
_cell.length_b   1.000
_cell.length_c   1.000
_cell.angle_alpha   90.00
_cell.angle_beta   90.00
_cell.angle_gamma   90.00
#
_symmetry.space_group_name_H-M   'P 1'
#
loop_
_entity.id
_entity.type
_entity.pdbx_description
1 polymer ?
#
loop_
_entity_poly.entity_id
_entity_poly.type
_entity_poly.pdbx_seq_one_letter_code
_entity_poly.pdbx_strand_id
1 'polypeptide(L)'
;MPSINISDVMDFLVDRRAASLPPEGLAEILTSMAWSLDEQANVLPVARGWLGGDDEYRAAVALWIDDFFPADSRAGLVAVAEDMESRFPALAERAREWIRRWDAAHEAARSR
;
A
#
# COMPACT_ATOMS: atom_id res chain seq x y z
N MET A 1 27.17 -4.51 12.52
CA MET A 1 26.39 -5.27 11.51
C MET A 1 25.90 -4.27 10.48
N PRO A 2 25.89 -4.59 9.17
CA PRO A 2 25.17 -3.75 8.22
C PRO A 2 23.70 -3.67 8.66
N SER A 3 23.16 -2.46 8.72
CA SER A 3 21.73 -2.25 8.91
C SER A 3 21.03 -2.82 7.68
N ILE A 4 20.13 -3.77 7.89
CA ILE A 4 19.23 -4.25 6.84
C ILE A 4 18.19 -3.14 6.65
N ASN A 5 18.02 -2.66 5.41
CA ASN A 5 16.97 -1.71 5.09
C ASN A 5 15.66 -2.47 4.87
N ILE A 6 14.56 -2.00 5.47
CA ILE A 6 13.24 -2.63 5.31
C ILE A 6 12.81 -2.70 3.83
N SER A 7 13.21 -1.72 3.00
CA SER A 7 12.93 -1.72 1.56
C SER A 7 13.50 -2.96 0.88
N ASP A 8 14.73 -3.33 1.23
CA ASP A 8 15.42 -4.48 0.64
C ASP A 8 14.73 -5.79 1.05
N VAL A 9 14.20 -5.86 2.28
CA VAL A 9 13.43 -7.01 2.76
C VAL A 9 12.09 -7.09 2.05
N MET A 10 11.36 -5.98 1.94
CA MET A 10 10.08 -5.91 1.24
C MET A 10 10.22 -6.31 -0.23
N ASP A 11 11.19 -5.75 -0.94
CA ASP A 11 11.47 -6.10 -2.34
C ASP A 11 11.88 -7.57 -2.47
N PHE A 12 12.74 -8.09 -1.58
CA PHE A 12 13.10 -9.51 -1.57
C PHE A 12 11.89 -10.42 -1.39
N LEU A 13 10.99 -10.09 -0.47
CA LEU A 13 9.78 -10.88 -0.21
C LEU A 13 8.81 -10.87 -1.40
N VAL A 14 8.64 -9.72 -2.06
CA VAL A 14 7.84 -9.64 -3.29
C VAL A 14 8.48 -10.46 -4.41
N ASP A 15 9.79 -10.33 -4.62
CA ASP A 15 10.49 -10.96 -5.74
C ASP A 15 10.61 -12.48 -5.56
N ARG A 16 10.62 -12.97 -4.32
CA ARG A 16 10.73 -14.40 -3.97
C ARG A 16 9.41 -15.03 -3.54
N ARG A 17 8.30 -14.31 -3.61
CA ARG A 17 6.98 -14.83 -3.26
C ARG A 17 6.65 -16.11 -4.03
N ALA A 18 5.84 -16.97 -3.41
CA ALA A 18 5.19 -18.03 -4.16
C ALA A 18 4.24 -17.42 -5.21
N ALA A 19 4.25 -17.93 -6.44
CA ALA A 19 3.42 -17.40 -7.53
C ALA A 19 1.91 -17.42 -7.22
N SER A 20 1.48 -18.34 -6.33
CA SER A 20 0.09 -18.46 -5.88
C SER A 20 -0.26 -17.54 -4.71
N LEU A 21 0.69 -16.79 -4.16
CA LEU A 21 0.43 -15.90 -3.02
C LEU A 21 -0.32 -14.64 -3.50
N PRO A 22 -1.59 -14.43 -3.08
CA PRO A 22 -2.31 -13.22 -3.45
C PRO A 22 -1.64 -11.97 -2.86
N PRO A 23 -1.78 -10.80 -3.51
CA PRO A 23 -1.22 -9.53 -3.02
C PRO A 23 -1.61 -9.20 -1.57
N GLU A 24 -2.87 -9.45 -1.21
CA GLU A 24 -3.40 -9.27 0.15
C GLU A 24 -2.60 -10.06 1.19
N GLY A 25 -2.38 -11.36 0.94
CA GLY A 25 -1.62 -12.21 1.86
C GLY A 25 -0.17 -11.75 2.03
N LEU A 26 0.45 -11.20 0.98
CA LEU A 26 1.77 -10.60 1.13
C LEU A 26 1.72 -9.28 1.91
N ALA A 27 0.73 -8.42 1.66
CA ALA A 27 0.56 -7.16 2.39
C ALA A 27 0.41 -7.40 3.90
N GLU A 28 -0.34 -8.43 4.30
CA GLU A 28 -0.47 -8.84 5.70
C GLU A 28 0.88 -9.26 6.32
N ILE A 29 1.69 -10.02 5.59
CA ILE A 29 3.04 -10.43 6.02
C ILE A 29 3.93 -9.20 6.22
N LEU A 30 3.95 -8.29 5.25
CA LEU A 30 4.76 -7.06 5.32
C LEU A 30 4.34 -6.17 6.48
N THR A 31 3.03 -6.04 6.71
CA THR A 31 2.47 -5.28 7.82
C THR A 31 2.84 -5.90 9.16
N SER A 32 2.66 -7.22 9.31
CA SER A 32 3.02 -7.96 10.52
C SER A 32 4.52 -7.87 10.82
N MET A 33 5.35 -7.94 9.79
CA MET A 33 6.80 -7.75 9.89
C MET A 33 7.14 -6.34 10.39
N ALA A 34 6.54 -5.31 9.81
CA ALA A 34 6.81 -3.93 10.19
C ALA A 34 6.44 -3.63 11.64
N TRP A 35 5.31 -4.17 12.11
CA TRP A 35 4.93 -4.13 13.52
C TRP A 35 5.92 -4.87 14.41
N SER A 36 6.37 -6.05 13.99
CA SER A 36 7.30 -6.88 14.77
C SER A 36 8.71 -6.30 14.88
N LEU A 37 9.12 -5.47 13.92
CA LEU A 37 10.47 -4.92 13.82
C LEU A 37 10.56 -3.43 14.22
N ASP A 38 9.45 -2.81 14.63
CA ASP A 38 9.38 -1.36 14.87
C ASP A 38 9.66 -0.49 13.62
N GLU A 39 9.30 -1.00 12.44
CA GLU A 39 9.64 -0.42 11.12
C GLU A 39 8.43 0.19 10.41
N GLN A 40 7.32 0.45 11.11
CA GLN A 40 6.06 0.88 10.48
C GLN A 40 6.22 2.19 9.67
N ALA A 41 7.03 3.12 10.19
CA ALA A 41 7.31 4.40 9.52
C ALA A 41 8.02 4.24 8.17
N ASN A 42 8.73 3.12 7.97
CA ASN A 42 9.55 2.89 6.78
C ASN A 42 8.83 2.04 5.71
N VAL A 43 7.69 1.41 6.04
CA VAL A 43 6.85 0.69 5.05
C VAL A 43 6.14 1.63 4.10
N LEU A 44 5.57 2.72 4.61
CA LEU A 44 4.77 3.64 3.81
C LEU A 44 5.54 4.26 2.63
N PRO A 45 6.80 4.74 2.80
CA PRO A 45 7.60 5.21 1.68
C PRO A 45 7.82 4.15 0.60
N VAL A 46 8.06 2.89 0.99
CA VAL A 46 8.27 1.78 0.04
C VAL A 46 6.97 1.48 -0.72
N ALA A 47 5.85 1.38 -0.01
CA ALA A 47 4.53 1.17 -0.62
C ALA A 47 4.16 2.31 -1.59
N ARG A 48 4.42 3.57 -1.23
CA ARG A 48 4.23 4.72 -2.13
C ARG A 48 5.12 4.62 -3.38
N GLY A 49 6.38 4.17 -3.22
CA GLY A 49 7.28 3.89 -4.34
C GLY A 49 6.73 2.83 -5.30
N TRP A 50 6.18 1.74 -4.75
CA TRP A 50 5.54 0.69 -5.54
C TRP A 50 4.29 1.17 -6.28
N LEU A 51 3.47 2.01 -5.66
CA LEU A 51 2.34 2.63 -6.36
C LEU A 51 2.80 3.45 -7.56
N GLY A 52 3.96 4.13 -7.50
CA GLY A 52 4.49 4.90 -8.62
C GLY A 52 5.20 4.10 -9.72
N GLY A 53 5.42 2.79 -9.53
CA GLY A 53 6.15 1.93 -10.46
C GLY A 53 5.25 1.14 -11.42
N ASP A 54 5.86 0.42 -12.38
CA ASP A 54 5.15 -0.29 -13.45
C ASP A 54 4.87 -1.78 -13.16
N ASP A 55 5.11 -2.24 -11.93
CA ASP A 55 4.83 -3.61 -11.51
C ASP A 55 3.44 -3.70 -10.86
N GLU A 56 2.50 -4.30 -11.59
CA GLU A 56 1.10 -4.47 -11.15
C GLU A 56 1.00 -5.22 -9.82
N TYR A 57 1.85 -6.22 -9.57
CA TYR A 57 1.78 -6.97 -8.32
C TYR A 57 2.27 -6.13 -7.13
N ARG A 58 3.36 -5.37 -7.30
CA ARG A 58 3.84 -4.43 -6.28
C ARG A 58 2.79 -3.35 -5.98
N ALA A 59 2.15 -2.80 -7.00
CA ALA A 59 1.05 -1.85 -6.86
C ALA A 59 -0.14 -2.49 -6.11
N ALA A 60 -0.51 -3.72 -6.46
CA ALA A 60 -1.56 -4.46 -5.77
C ALA A 60 -1.23 -4.70 -4.29
N VAL A 61 0.00 -5.09 -3.95
CA VAL A 61 0.40 -5.28 -2.55
C VAL A 61 0.31 -3.96 -1.78
N ALA A 62 0.82 -2.86 -2.36
CA ALA A 62 0.74 -1.55 -1.74
C ALA A 62 -0.71 -1.11 -1.48
N LEU A 63 -1.63 -1.46 -2.38
CA LEU A 63 -3.07 -1.22 -2.24
C LEU A 63 -3.73 -1.96 -1.07
N TRP A 64 -3.14 -3.07 -0.63
CA TRP A 64 -3.65 -3.89 0.47
C TRP A 64 -3.06 -3.54 1.84
N ILE A 65 -2.09 -2.61 1.92
CA ILE A 65 -1.57 -2.14 3.20
C ILE A 65 -2.56 -1.12 3.78
N ASP A 66 -3.44 -1.58 4.68
CA ASP A 66 -4.56 -0.78 5.16
C ASP A 66 -4.21 0.21 6.29
N ASP A 67 -3.05 0.07 6.93
CA ASP A 67 -2.67 0.87 8.11
C ASP A 67 -2.35 2.35 7.79
N PHE A 68 -2.27 2.72 6.50
CA PHE A 68 -1.89 4.07 6.07
C PHE A 68 -2.68 4.55 4.86
N PHE A 69 -2.77 5.87 4.69
CA PHE A 69 -3.19 6.48 3.44
C PHE A 69 -1.98 6.76 2.54
N PRO A 70 -2.03 6.40 1.25
CA PRO A 70 -0.92 6.64 0.32
C PRO A 70 -0.73 8.12 -0.03
N ALA A 71 -1.70 8.98 0.31
CA ALA A 71 -1.61 10.42 0.14
C ALA A 71 -2.19 11.16 1.36
N ASP A 72 -1.70 12.37 1.59
CA ASP A 72 -2.06 13.18 2.77
C ASP A 72 -3.33 14.02 2.55
N SER A 73 -3.99 13.86 1.41
CA SER A 73 -5.23 14.57 1.08
C SER A 73 -6.16 13.70 0.23
N ARG A 74 -7.47 13.96 0.32
CA ARG A 74 -8.47 13.33 -0.55
C ARG A 74 -8.15 13.49 -2.04
N ALA A 75 -7.72 14.69 -2.45
CA ALA A 75 -7.34 14.96 -3.85
C ALA A 75 -6.16 14.09 -4.29
N GLY A 76 -5.17 13.88 -3.41
CA GLY A 76 -4.07 12.96 -3.66
C GLY A 76 -4.55 11.50 -3.80
N LEU A 77 -5.51 11.06 -2.97
CA LEU A 77 -6.09 9.72 -3.09
C LEU A 77 -6.84 9.52 -4.41
N VAL A 78 -7.58 10.55 -4.86
CA VAL A 78 -8.24 10.54 -6.17
C VAL A 78 -7.21 10.41 -7.28
N ALA A 79 -6.13 11.21 -7.26
CA ALA A 79 -5.08 11.14 -8.26
C ALA A 79 -4.41 9.76 -8.31
N VAL A 80 -4.14 9.15 -7.15
CA VAL A 80 -3.61 7.76 -7.09
C VAL A 80 -4.60 6.78 -7.69
N ALA A 81 -5.90 6.91 -7.40
CA ALA A 81 -6.92 6.00 -7.94
C ALA A 81 -7.07 6.13 -9.47
N GLU A 82 -7.07 7.34 -10.01
CA GLU A 82 -7.14 7.60 -11.45
C GLU A 82 -5.92 7.04 -12.18
N ASP A 83 -4.74 7.24 -11.60
CA ASP A 83 -3.47 6.71 -12.12
C ASP A 83 -3.43 5.17 -12.08
N MET A 84 -3.90 4.55 -10.99
CA MET A 84 -4.09 3.10 -10.89
C MET A 84 -5.09 2.58 -11.92
N GLU A 85 -6.22 3.26 -12.11
CA GLU A 85 -7.23 2.87 -13.11
C GLU A 85 -6.67 2.94 -14.54
N SER A 86 -5.81 3.93 -14.82
CA SER A 86 -5.16 4.06 -16.12
C SER A 86 -4.10 2.98 -16.38
N ARG A 87 -3.30 2.62 -15.37
CA ARG A 87 -2.17 1.68 -15.54
C ARG A 87 -2.55 0.23 -15.29
N PHE A 88 -3.40 0.00 -14.29
CA PHE A 88 -3.82 -1.32 -13.82
C PHE A 88 -5.34 -1.34 -13.59
N PRO A 89 -6.17 -1.41 -14.64
CA PRO A 89 -7.63 -1.34 -14.52
C PRO A 89 -8.24 -2.33 -13.53
N ALA A 90 -7.63 -3.50 -13.35
CA ALA A 90 -8.06 -4.51 -12.38
C ALA A 90 -7.96 -4.06 -10.91
N LEU A 91 -7.12 -3.05 -10.63
CA LEU A 91 -6.87 -2.51 -9.29
C LEU A 91 -7.74 -1.28 -8.97
N ALA A 92 -8.49 -0.76 -9.94
CA ALA A 92 -9.25 0.49 -9.79
C ALA A 92 -10.22 0.47 -8.60
N GLU A 93 -10.99 -0.60 -8.44
CA GLU A 93 -11.94 -0.72 -7.33
C GLU A 93 -11.26 -0.77 -5.97
N ARG A 94 -10.09 -1.41 -5.89
CA ARG A 94 -9.30 -1.42 -4.65
C ARG A 94 -8.74 -0.04 -4.35
N ALA A 95 -8.24 0.69 -5.35
CA ALA A 95 -7.72 2.04 -5.17
C ALA A 95 -8.81 3.04 -4.71
N ARG A 96 -10.03 2.89 -5.24
CA ARG A 96 -11.19 3.68 -4.83
C ARG A 96 -11.62 3.43 -3.38
N GLU A 97 -11.28 2.27 -2.81
CA GLU A 97 -11.57 1.97 -1.40
C GLU A 97 -10.91 2.97 -0.45
N TRP A 98 -9.70 3.46 -0.76
CA TRP A 98 -9.05 4.48 0.06
C TRP A 98 -9.82 5.80 0.11
N ILE A 99 -10.45 6.20 -0.99
CA ILE A 99 -11.29 7.40 -1.05
C ILE A 99 -12.51 7.21 -0.14
N ARG A 100 -13.16 6.04 -0.21
CA ARG A 100 -14.31 5.69 0.65
C ARG A 100 -13.94 5.71 2.13
N ARG A 101 -12.81 5.09 2.49
CA ARG A 101 -12.27 5.07 3.86
C ARG A 101 -11.95 6.48 4.36
N TRP A 102 -11.33 7.32 3.52
CA TRP A 102 -11.03 8.71 3.86
C TRP A 102 -12.29 9.51 4.14
N ASP A 103 -13.29 9.40 3.26
CA ASP A 103 -14.56 10.13 3.37
C ASP A 103 -15.31 9.73 4.65
N ALA A 104 -15.38 8.43 4.95
CA ALA A 104 -15.99 7.92 6.18
C ALA A 104 -15.28 8.42 7.45
N ALA A 105 -13.94 8.44 7.47
CA ALA A 105 -13.18 8.93 8.62
C ALA A 105 -13.42 10.43 8.89
N HIS A 106 -13.52 11.24 7.83
CA HIS A 106 -13.76 12.69 7.95
C HIS A 106 -15.22 13.05 8.21
N GLU A 107 -16.17 12.20 7.84
CA GLU A 107 -17.58 12.36 8.22
C GLU A 107 -17.80 12.05 9.70
N ALA A 108 -17.19 10.97 10.21
CA ALA A 108 -17.25 10.61 11.63
C ALA A 108 -16.63 11.68 12.53
N ALA A 109 -15.55 12.34 12.09
CA ALA A 109 -14.91 13.41 12.84
C ALA A 109 -15.76 14.70 12.93
N ARG A 110 -16.61 14.98 11.92
CA ARG A 110 -17.49 16.16 11.89
C ARG A 110 -18.77 16.00 12.71
N SER A 111 -19.15 14.76 13.02
CA SER A 111 -20.35 14.42 13.80
C SER A 111 -20.09 14.28 15.30
N ARG A 112 -18.88 14.60 15.77
CA ARG A 112 -18.46 14.60 17.19
C ARG A 112 -18.25 16.03 17.68
#